data_AF-A0A947K7Q1-F1
#
_entry.id   AF-A0A947K7Q1-F1
#
_cell.length_a   1.000
_cell.length_b   1.000
_cell.length_c   1.000
_cell.angle_alpha   90.00
_cell.angle_beta   90.00
_cell.angle_gamma   90.00
#
_symmetry.space_group_name_H-M   'P 1'
#
loop_
_entity.id
_entity.type
_entity.pdbx_description
1 polymer ?
#
loop_
_entity_poly.entity_id
_entity_poly.type
_entity_poly.pdbx_seq_one_letter_code
_entity_poly.pdbx_strand_id
1 'polypeptide(L)' 'MALSNDELKAAILEKAMKAPKPQLYIKDFYECDPDTKPRAIKNAANDLVKEGKMTFWSSGSTTMYAAKGRAKDEENR' A
#
# COMPACT_ATOMS: atom_id res chain seq x y z
N MET A 1 -13.16 -14.89 -4.11
CA MET A 1 -13.67 -14.55 -2.75
C MET A 1 -12.82 -13.40 -2.30
N ALA A 2 -13.41 -12.24 -1.99
CA ALA A 2 -12.64 -11.12 -1.47
C ALA A 2 -11.89 -11.56 -0.21
N LEU A 3 -10.60 -11.24 -0.12
CA LEU A 3 -9.83 -11.55 1.09
C LEU A 3 -10.45 -10.80 2.27
N SER A 4 -10.34 -11.39 3.46
CA SER A 4 -10.72 -10.68 4.69
C SER A 4 -9.85 -9.43 4.87
N ASN A 5 -10.32 -8.43 5.62
CA ASN A 5 -9.58 -7.16 5.80
C ASN A 5 -8.14 -7.38 6.30
N ASP A 6 -7.93 -8.37 7.17
CA ASP A 6 -6.61 -8.67 7.73
C ASP A 6 -5.68 -9.35 6.71
N GLU A 7 -6.22 -10.27 5.91
CA GLU A 7 -5.46 -10.90 4.82
C GLU A 7 -5.14 -9.89 3.71
N LEU A 8 -6.06 -8.98 3.40
CA LEU A 8 -5.84 -7.91 2.44
C LEU A 8 -4.71 -6.98 2.90
N LYS A 9 -4.71 -6.60 4.18
CA LYS A 9 -3.62 -5.82 4.79
C LYS A 9 -2.28 -6.55 4.69
N ALA A 10 -2.26 -7.85 4.99
CA ALA A 10 -1.06 -8.66 4.88
C ALA A 10 -0.55 -8.72 3.42
N ALA A 11 -1.43 -8.94 2.45
CA ALA A 11 -1.09 -8.99 1.03
C ALA A 11 -0.54 -7.63 0.52
N ILE A 12 -1.13 -6.51 0.93
CA ILE A 12 -0.64 -5.16 0.60
C ILE A 12 0.78 -4.97 1.17
N LEU A 13 0.99 -5.33 2.44
CA LEU A 13 2.27 -5.16 3.11
C LEU A 13 3.35 -6.06 2.50
N GLU A 14 3.03 -7.31 2.18
CA GLU A 14 3.92 -8.21 1.46
C GLU A 14 4.27 -7.69 0.07
N LYS A 15 3.29 -7.18 -0.70
CA LYS A 15 3.57 -6.61 -2.02
C LYS A 15 4.50 -5.41 -1.91
N ALA A 16 4.29 -4.53 -0.93
CA ALA A 16 5.19 -3.41 -0.68
C ALA A 16 6.60 -3.85 -0.26
N MET A 17 6.72 -4.96 0.49
CA MET A 17 8.01 -5.53 0.91
C MET A 17 8.74 -6.33 -0.17
N LYS A 18 8.03 -6.92 -1.14
CA LYS A 18 8.60 -7.71 -2.24
C LYS A 18 8.83 -6.90 -3.51
N ALA A 19 8.12 -5.79 -3.69
CA ALA A 19 8.21 -5.01 -4.91
C ALA A 19 9.63 -4.46 -5.17
N PRO A 20 10.02 -4.34 -6.45
CA PRO A 20 11.32 -3.77 -6.83
C PRO A 20 11.39 -2.27 -6.55
N LYS A 21 10.24 -1.57 -6.57
CA LYS A 21 10.15 -0.17 -6.20
C LYS A 21 9.86 -0.05 -4.71
N PRO A 22 10.55 0.87 -4.00
CA PRO A 22 10.27 1.15 -2.59
C PRO A 22 8.87 1.73 -2.37
N GLN A 23 8.36 2.36 -3.42
CA GLN A 23 7.19 3.22 -3.46
C GLN A 23 6.22 2.67 -4.53
N LEU A 24 4.99 2.33 -4.14
CA LEU A 24 3.97 1.74 -5.04
C LEU A 24 2.73 2.63 -5.11
N TYR A 25 2.07 2.66 -6.27
CA TYR A 25 0.79 3.34 -6.41
C TYR A 25 -0.34 2.52 -5.81
N ILE A 26 -1.42 3.18 -5.38
CA ILE A 26 -2.62 2.48 -4.90
C ILE A 26 -3.16 1.48 -5.92
N LYS A 27 -3.02 1.81 -7.21
CA LYS A 27 -3.45 0.96 -8.33
C LYS A 27 -2.66 -0.35 -8.42
N ASP A 28 -1.38 -0.34 -8.01
CA ASP A 28 -0.56 -1.55 -7.99
C ASP A 28 -1.12 -2.55 -6.97
N PHE A 29 -1.75 -2.09 -5.88
CA PHE A 29 -2.40 -2.97 -4.91
C PHE A 29 -3.74 -3.52 -5.38
N TYR A 30 -4.37 -2.96 -6.42
CA TYR A 30 -5.60 -3.52 -6.97
C TYR A 30 -5.37 -4.89 -7.62
N GLU A 31 -4.16 -5.13 -8.11
CA GLU A 31 -3.77 -6.44 -8.62
C GLU A 31 -3.57 -7.49 -7.51
N CYS A 32 -3.43 -7.09 -6.23
CA CYS A 32 -3.36 -8.05 -5.12
C CYS A 32 -4.68 -8.79 -4.94
N ASP A 33 -5.78 -8.08 -5.12
CA ASP A 33 -7.13 -8.60 -4.98
C ASP A 33 -8.08 -7.86 -5.92
N PRO A 34 -8.26 -8.36 -7.15
CA PRO A 34 -9.17 -7.75 -8.12
C PRO A 34 -10.66 -7.94 -7.76
N ASP A 35 -10.99 -8.87 -6.86
CA ASP A 35 -12.36 -9.07 -6.36
C ASP A 35 -12.71 -7.98 -5.33
N THR A 36 -11.72 -7.44 -4.62
CA THR A 36 -11.93 -6.42 -3.60
C THR A 36 -12.14 -5.03 -4.20
N LYS A 37 -13.15 -4.32 -3.68
CA LYS A 37 -13.46 -2.96 -4.11
C LYS A 37 -12.23 -2.05 -3.90
N PRO A 38 -11.88 -1.17 -4.87
CA PRO A 38 -10.75 -0.23 -4.73
C PRO A 38 -10.77 0.60 -3.44
N ARG A 39 -11.98 0.93 -2.96
CA ARG A 39 -12.18 1.65 -1.70
C ARG A 39 -11.76 0.86 -0.46
N ALA A 40 -11.98 -0.46 -0.46
CA ALA A 40 -11.54 -1.34 0.63
C ALA A 40 -10.01 -1.48 0.65
N ILE A 41 -9.37 -1.62 -0.52
CA ILE A 41 -7.90 -1.65 -0.65
C ILE A 41 -7.29 -0.35 -0.13
N LYS A 42 -7.86 0.79 -0.51
CA LYS A 42 -7.44 2.11 0.00
C LYS A 42 -7.61 2.22 1.52
N ASN A 43 -8.72 1.73 2.07
CA ASN A 43 -8.94 1.75 3.51
C ASN A 43 -7.93 0.86 4.24
N ALA A 44 -7.68 -0.36 3.76
CA ALA A 44 -6.69 -1.28 4.32
C ALA A 44 -5.27 -0.69 4.30
N ALA A 45 -4.86 -0.08 3.18
CA ALA A 45 -3.58 0.60 3.07
C ALA A 45 -3.47 1.80 4.03
N ASN A 46 -4.53 2.61 4.16
CA ASN A 46 -4.57 3.72 5.12
C ASN A 46 -4.52 3.25 6.57
N ASP A 47 -5.17 2.12 6.89
CA ASP A 47 -5.12 1.56 8.23
C ASP A 47 -3.70 1.04 8.56
N LEU A 48 -2.99 0.44 7.60
CA LEU A 48 -1.57 0.10 7.76
C LEU A 48 -0.67 1.32 7.99
N VAL A 49 -1.05 2.47 7.42
CA VAL A 49 -0.36 3.76 7.67
C VAL A 49 -0.64 4.25 9.10
N LYS A 50 -1.89 4.17 9.56
CA LYS A 50 -2.25 4.50 10.96
C LYS A 50 -1.59 3.57 11.97
N GLU A 51 -1.46 2.29 11.64
CA GLU A 51 -0.71 1.30 12.43
C GLU A 51 0.81 1.57 12.40
N GLY A 52 1.28 2.51 11.58
CA GLY A 52 2.69 2.84 11.44
C GLY A 52 3.50 1.71 10.82
N LYS A 53 2.88 0.87 9.99
CA LYS A 53 3.53 -0.20 9.20
C LYS A 53 3.82 0.24 7.77
N MET A 54 3.08 1.23 7.26
CA MET A 54 3.25 1.80 5.93
C MET A 54 3.37 3.31 5.98
N THR A 55 4.02 3.87 4.97
CA THR A 55 4.10 5.31 4.73
C THR A 55 3.21 5.64 3.55
N PHE A 56 2.47 6.74 3.64
CA PHE A 56 1.62 7.27 2.58
C PHE A 56 2.17 8.60 2.09
N TRP A 57 2.10 8.83 0.78
CA TRP A 57 2.29 10.16 0.19
C TRP A 57 1.32 10.41 -0.95
N SER A 58 1.03 11.69 -1.14
CA SER A 58 0.29 12.17 -2.30
C SER A 58 1.26 12.38 -3.45
N SER A 59 0.97 11.80 -4.61
CA SER A 59 1.74 11.97 -5.84
C SER A 59 0.81 12.55 -6.90
N GLY A 60 0.61 13.87 -6.85
CA GLY A 60 -0.24 14.61 -7.77
C GLY A 60 -1.70 14.09 -7.78
N SER A 61 -2.10 13.46 -8.88
CA SER A 61 -3.46 12.93 -9.09
C SER A 61 -3.71 11.55 -8.46
N THR A 62 -2.70 10.96 -7.82
CA THR A 62 -2.74 9.59 -7.29
C THR A 62 -2.07 9.51 -5.91
N THR A 63 -2.32 8.40 -5.22
CA THR A 63 -1.76 8.12 -3.90
C THR A 63 -0.79 6.97 -3.98
N MET A 64 0.30 7.06 -3.24
CA MET A 64 1.32 6.03 -3.19
C MET A 64 1.57 5.59 -1.74
N TYR A 65 2.04 4.35 -1.60
CA TYR A 65 2.35 3.73 -0.33
C TYR A 65 3.65 2.93 -0.38
N ALA A 66 4.36 2.90 0.74
CA ALA A 66 5.58 2.11 0.96
C ALA A 66 5.44 1.34 2.25
N ALA A 67 6.12 0.20 2.33
CA ALA A 67 6.38 -0.42 3.62
C ALA A 67 7.34 0.46 4.43
N LYS A 68 7.10 0.57 5.73
CA LYS A 68 7.99 1.28 6.65
C LYS A 68 9.38 0.65 6.61
N GLY A 69 10.42 1.49 6.49
CA GLY A 69 11.80 1.05 6.30
C GLY A 69 12.20 0.78 4.85
N ARG A 70 11.23 0.70 3.92
CA ARG A 70 11.49 0.72 2.47
C ARG A 70 11.17 2.05 1.81
N ALA A 71 10.32 2.86 2.42
CA ALA A 71 10.12 4.24 1.99
C ALA A 71 11.49 4.92 1.88
N LYS A 72 11.95 5.17 0.65
CA LYS A 72 13.08 6.06 0.44
C LYS A 72 12.63 7.42 0.96
N ASP A 73 13.33 7.96 1.95
CA ASP A 73 13.31 9.39 2.26
C ASP A 73 13.73 10.12 0.97
N GLU A 74 12.77 10.42 0.10
CA GLU A 74 12.98 11.30 -1.04
C GLU A 74 13.24 12.75 -0.59
N GLU A 75 13.13 13.02 0.71
CA GLU A 75 13.44 14.31 1.34
C GLU A 75 14.95 14.53 1.56
N ASN A 76 15.81 13.52 1.35
CA ASN A 76 17.27 13.66 1.44
C ASN A 76 17.97 13.57 0.07
N ARG A 77 17.59 14.42 -0.88
CA ARG A 77 18.33 14.59 -2.14
C ARG A 77 18.69 16.04 -2.43
#